data_AF-A0A7X3Y3W0-F1
#
_entry.id   AF-A0A7X3Y3W0-F1
#
_cell.length_a   1.000
_cell.length_b   1.000
_cell.length_c   1.000
_cell.angle_alpha   90.00
_cell.angle_beta   90.00
_cell.angle_gamma   90.00
#
_symmetry.space_group_name_H-M   'P 1'
#
loop_
_entity.id
_entity.type
_entity.pdbx_description
1 polymer ?
#
loop_
_entity_poly.entity_id
_entity_poly.type
_entity_poly.pdbx_seq_one_letter_code
_entity_poly.pdbx_strand_id
1 'polypeptide(L)' 'MLTPAALYARVSSDRQDVDLSVSAQLRALKEYAKANGYSVAREYVDEAE' A
#
# COMPACT_ATOMS: atom_id res chain seq x y z
N MET A 1 21.87 -4.66 3.52
CA MET A 1 21.40 -3.60 2.60
C MET A 1 19.88 -3.75 2.49
N LEU A 2 19.13 -2.65 2.43
CA LEU A 2 17.68 -2.71 2.21
C LEU A 2 17.38 -2.82 0.71
N THR A 3 16.38 -3.61 0.37
CA THR A 3 15.93 -3.75 -1.02
C THR A 3 14.90 -2.66 -1.33
N PRO A 4 15.08 -1.81 -2.35
CA PRO A 4 14.06 -0.83 -2.72
C PRO A 4 12.80 -1.53 -3.24
N ALA A 5 11.64 -1.06 -2.82
CA ALA A 5 10.34 -1.56 -3.25
C ALA A 5 9.39 -0.40 -3.60
N ALA A 6 8.49 -0.65 -4.54
CA ALA A 6 7.35 0.22 -4.82
C ALA A 6 6.09 -0.42 -4.24
N LEU A 7 5.19 0.41 -3.69
CA LEU A 7 3.88 -0.03 -3.25
C LEU A 7 2.83 0.43 -4.27
N TYR A 8 1.85 -0.43 -4.54
CA TYR A 8 0.67 -0.12 -5.33
C TYR A 8 -0.57 -0.51 -4.53
N ALA A 9 -1.54 0.40 -4.44
CA ALA A 9 -2.82 0.17 -3.78
C ALA A 9 -3.96 0.68 -4.66
N ARG A 10 -5.08 -0.06 -4.65
CA ARG A 10 -6.25 0.27 -5.46
C ARG A 10 -7.51 -0.15 -4.75
N VAL A 11 -8.57 0.62 -4.97
CA VAL A 11 -9.95 0.22 -4.64
C VAL A 11 -10.76 0.11 -5.93
N SER A 12 -11.75 -0.79 -5.97
CA SER A 12 -12.58 -0.99 -7.17
C SER A 12 -13.84 -0.13 -7.21
N SER A 13 -14.13 0.61 -6.14
CA SER A 13 -15.28 1.53 -6.01
C SER A 13 -15.13 2.36 -4.73
N ASP A 14 -15.76 3.52 -4.66
CA ASP A 14 -15.85 4.33 -3.44
C ASP A 14 -16.59 3.66 -2.27
N ARG A 15 -17.40 2.62 -2.53
CA ARG A 15 -18.17 1.88 -1.52
C ARG A 15 -17.38 0.80 -0.75
N GLN A 16 -16.09 1.01 -0.54
CA GLN A 16 -15.26 0.02 0.17
C GLN A 16 -15.43 0.13 1.68
N ASP A 17 -15.33 -1.02 2.34
CA ASP A 17 -15.25 -1.13 3.80
C ASP A 17 -14.03 -0.35 4.31
N VAL A 18 -14.13 0.30 5.48
CA VAL A 18 -13.07 1.18 6.01
C VAL A 18 -11.77 0.39 6.22
N ASP A 19 -11.91 -0.89 6.53
CA ASP A 19 -10.83 -1.88 6.70
C ASP A 19 -10.12 -2.24 5.38
N LEU A 20 -10.76 -2.01 4.23
CA LEU A 20 -10.21 -2.23 2.88
C LEU A 20 -9.89 -0.92 2.15
N SER A 21 -9.95 0.21 2.85
CA SER A 21 -9.51 1.51 2.32
C SER A 21 -8.07 1.46 1.80
N VAL A 22 -7.75 2.28 0.80
CA VAL A 22 -6.38 2.47 0.29
C VAL A 22 -5.40 2.72 1.44
N SER A 23 -5.82 3.52 2.43
CA SER A 23 -5.05 3.85 3.62
C SER A 23 -4.68 2.61 4.45
N ALA A 24 -5.65 1.71 4.66
CA ALA A 24 -5.42 0.45 5.38
C ALA A 24 -4.48 -0.48 4.61
N GLN A 25 -4.66 -0.58 3.28
CA GLN A 25 -3.78 -1.36 2.40
C GLN A 25 -2.33 -0.85 2.46
N LEU A 26 -2.11 0.46 2.30
CA LEU A 26 -0.79 1.07 2.34
C LEU A 26 -0.11 0.87 3.70
N ARG A 27 -0.85 0.96 4.80
CA ARG A 27 -0.32 0.68 6.14
C ARG A 27 0.19 -0.76 6.25
N ALA A 28 -0.62 -1.74 5.86
CA ALA A 28 -0.23 -3.15 5.91
C ALA A 28 1.00 -3.43 5.05
N LEU A 29 1.06 -2.85 3.85
CA LEU A 29 2.21 -2.98 2.95
C LEU A 29 3.50 -2.37 3.52
N LYS A 30 3.41 -1.22 4.20
CA LYS A 30 4.55 -0.59 4.88
C LYS A 30 5.06 -1.43 6.05
N GLU A 31 4.15 -2.00 6.85
CA GLU A 31 4.50 -2.90 7.96
C GLU A 31 5.22 -4.16 7.43
N TYR A 32 4.71 -4.76 6.35
CA TYR A 32 5.37 -5.86 5.67
C TYR A 32 6.75 -5.49 5.12
N ALA A 33 6.86 -4.34 4.43
CA ALA A 33 8.12 -3.86 3.87
C ALA A 33 9.20 -3.71 4.96
N LYS A 34 8.84 -3.09 6.08
CA LYS A 34 9.71 -2.92 7.24
C LYS A 34 10.14 -4.26 7.84
N ALA A 35 9.20 -5.19 8.02
CA ALA A 35 9.48 -6.51 8.60
C ALA A 35 10.42 -7.38 7.73
N ASN A 36 10.46 -7.12 6.41
CA ASN A 36 11.20 -7.93 5.45
C ASN A 36 12.44 -7.22 4.86
N GLY A 37 12.87 -6.10 5.45
CA GLY A 37 14.10 -5.42 5.03
C GLY A 37 13.97 -4.68 3.69
N TYR A 38 12.77 -4.24 3.33
CA TYR A 38 12.55 -3.37 2.18
C TYR A 38 12.58 -1.89 2.59
N SER A 39 13.00 -1.05 1.65
CA SER A 39 12.85 0.41 1.72
C SER A 39 11.81 0.84 0.69
N VAL A 40 10.72 1.46 1.13
CA VAL A 40 9.66 1.94 0.22
C VAL A 40 10.17 3.19 -0.50
N ALA A 41 10.42 3.07 -1.80
CA ALA A 41 10.94 4.14 -2.63
C ALA A 41 9.83 5.00 -3.26
N ARG A 42 8.63 4.43 -3.46
CA ARG A 42 7.47 5.11 -4.04
C ARG A 42 6.17 4.39 -3.74
N GLU A 43 5.09 5.16 -3.68
CA GLU A 43 3.71 4.68 -3.53
C GLU A 43 2.91 5.12 -4.76
N TYR A 44 2.08 4.23 -5.27
CA TYR A 44 1.16 4.47 -6.38
C TYR A 44 -0.24 4.08 -5.94
N VAL A 45 -1.19 4.99 -6.12
CA VAL A 45 -2.58 4.78 -5.73
C VAL A 45 -3.47 4.92 -6.96
N ASP A 46 -4.40 3.99 -7.11
CA ASP A 46 -5.48 4.04 -8.09
C ASP A 46 -6.81 4.11 -7.34
N GLU A 47 -7.34 5.33 -7.25
CA GLU A 47 -8.67 5.60 -6.70
C GLU A 47 -9.65 5.44 -7.88
N ALA A 48 -10.22 4.25 -8.04
CA ALA A 48 -11.21 4.03 -9.09
C ALA A 48 -12.41 4.98 -8.86
N GLU A 49 -12.75 5.78 -9.88
CA GLU A 49 -13.97 6.62 -9.93
C GLU A 49 -15.27 5.82 -9.75
#